data_AF-A0A3T0SM38-F1
#
_entry.id   AF-A0A3T0SM38-F1
#
_cell.length_a   1.000
_cell.length_b   1.000
_cell.length_c   1.000
_cell.angle_alpha   90.00
_cell.angle_beta   90.00
_cell.angle_gamma   90.00
#
_symmetry.space_group_name_H-M   'P 1'
#
loop_
_entity.id
_entity.type
_entity.pdbx_description
1 polymer ?
#
loop_
_entity_poly.entity_id
_entity_poly.type
_entity_poly.pdbx_seq_one_letter_code
_entity_poly.pdbx_strand_id
1 'polypeptide(L)'
;MSSIVIPQTTRNRYLSGIAALNLPSAAGTGDWHFLQTFFVQRSRRSTGFICGLGCEIDTTAFLGDVGVFECSKLLKSLDIEFVGDAAYSANHTRAVADLVIAAIRIGRNVDHLCIDDWLPKMSDKERLIAMLQQAYSNMNEELRQALNVWVLSNLPK
;
A
#
# COMPACT_ATOMS: atom_id res chain seq x y z
N MET A 1 -25.89 5.27 4.29
CA MET A 1 -25.07 4.51 3.34
C MET A 1 -24.35 3.42 4.13
N SER A 2 -24.40 2.15 3.73
CA SER A 2 -23.67 1.09 4.44
C SER A 2 -22.20 1.12 4.04
N SER A 3 -21.31 1.37 5.01
CA SER A 3 -19.86 1.35 4.79
C SER A 3 -19.34 -0.09 4.79
N ILE A 4 -18.18 -0.30 4.15
CA ILE A 4 -17.44 -1.56 4.28
C ILE A 4 -16.82 -1.58 5.67
N VAL A 5 -17.10 -2.62 6.45
CA VAL A 5 -16.40 -2.85 7.72
C VAL A 5 -15.00 -3.39 7.43
N ILE A 6 -13.98 -2.67 7.89
CA ILE A 6 -12.58 -3.09 7.78
C ILE A 6 -12.33 -4.19 8.81
N PRO A 7 -11.81 -5.37 8.40
CA PRO A 7 -11.52 -6.46 9.33
C PRO A 7 -10.41 -6.06 10.30
N GLN A 8 -10.23 -6.84 11.38
CA GLN A 8 -9.21 -6.57 12.37
C GLN A 8 -7.81 -6.46 11.72
N THR A 9 -7.09 -5.39 12.06
CA THR A 9 -5.74 -5.11 11.56
C THR A 9 -4.74 -5.02 12.70
N THR A 10 -3.46 -5.19 12.37
CA THR A 10 -2.30 -5.09 13.25
C THR A 10 -1.13 -4.49 12.45
N ARG A 11 0.01 -4.22 13.10
CA ARG A 11 1.24 -3.81 12.40
C ARG A 11 1.70 -4.78 11.31
N ASN A 12 1.37 -6.07 11.44
CA ASN A 12 1.73 -7.10 10.47
C ASN A 12 0.57 -7.50 9.56
N ARG A 13 -0.62 -6.91 9.71
CA ARG A 13 -1.81 -7.18 8.88
C ARG A 13 -2.63 -5.90 8.76
N TYR A 14 -2.46 -5.14 7.69
CA TYR A 14 -2.88 -3.74 7.64
C TYR A 14 -3.55 -3.40 6.30
N LEU A 15 -4.27 -2.28 6.25
CA LEU A 15 -4.80 -1.73 4.99
C LEU A 15 -3.66 -1.32 4.08
N SER A 16 -3.68 -1.71 2.81
CA SER A 16 -2.62 -1.33 1.87
C SER A 16 -3.16 -1.17 0.45
N GLY A 17 -2.27 -1.13 -0.52
CA GLY A 17 -2.56 -0.97 -1.94
C GLY A 17 -3.51 0.20 -2.21
N ILE A 18 -4.46 -0.02 -3.13
CA ILE A 18 -5.43 1.02 -3.51
C ILE A 18 -6.28 1.48 -2.32
N ALA A 19 -6.52 0.64 -1.30
CA ALA A 19 -7.29 1.05 -0.14
C ALA A 19 -6.57 2.11 0.70
N ALA A 20 -5.30 1.86 1.04
CA ALA A 20 -4.47 2.82 1.75
C ALA A 20 -4.17 4.08 0.92
N LEU A 21 -3.98 3.92 -0.40
CA LEU A 21 -3.77 5.04 -1.31
C LEU A 21 -4.99 5.97 -1.38
N ASN A 22 -6.20 5.46 -1.18
CA ASN A 22 -7.41 6.28 -1.11
C ASN A 22 -7.69 6.88 0.27
N LEU A 23 -6.90 6.56 1.30
CA LEU A 23 -6.97 7.30 2.56
C LEU A 23 -6.26 8.66 2.37
N PRO A 24 -6.80 9.75 2.94
CA PRO A 24 -6.14 11.05 2.90
C PRO A 24 -4.74 10.97 3.52
N SER A 25 -3.76 11.55 2.84
CA SER A 25 -2.38 11.62 3.33
C SER A 25 -2.00 13.05 3.72
N ALA A 26 -1.02 13.18 4.62
CA ALA A 26 -0.43 14.49 4.95
C ALA A 26 0.27 15.15 3.74
N ALA A 27 0.57 14.39 2.68
CA ALA A 27 1.14 14.93 1.46
C ALA A 27 0.11 15.63 0.57
N GLY A 28 -1.19 15.52 0.89
CA GLY A 28 -2.30 16.04 0.07
C GLY A 28 -2.65 15.12 -1.10
N THR A 29 -2.24 13.85 -1.02
CA THR A 29 -2.53 12.81 -2.01
C THR A 29 -3.59 11.84 -1.48
N GLY A 30 -4.20 11.09 -2.40
CA GLY A 30 -5.24 10.11 -2.09
C GLY A 30 -6.63 10.61 -2.46
N ASP A 31 -7.65 10.02 -1.86
CA ASP A 31 -9.08 10.37 -1.97
C ASP A 31 -9.82 10.17 -3.32
N TRP A 32 -9.12 9.98 -4.44
CA TRP A 32 -9.73 9.97 -5.77
C TRP A 32 -10.87 8.97 -5.96
N HIS A 33 -10.74 7.80 -5.34
CA HIS A 33 -11.75 6.76 -5.31
C HIS A 33 -12.20 6.45 -3.88
N PHE A 34 -12.13 7.41 -2.96
CA PHE A 34 -12.47 7.22 -1.54
C PHE A 34 -13.86 6.62 -1.32
N LEU A 35 -14.90 7.26 -1.86
CA LEU A 35 -16.28 6.80 -1.73
C LEU A 35 -16.46 5.39 -2.31
N GLN A 36 -15.88 5.14 -3.49
CA GLN A 36 -15.95 3.83 -4.14
C GLN A 36 -15.19 2.74 -3.36
N THR A 37 -14.13 3.12 -2.64
CA THR A 37 -13.27 2.21 -1.90
C THR A 37 -13.91 1.78 -0.57
N PHE A 38 -14.57 2.71 0.13
CA PHE A 38 -15.03 2.48 1.51
C PHE A 38 -16.56 2.44 1.68
N PHE A 39 -17.34 2.99 0.74
CA PHE A 39 -18.80 3.15 0.89
C PHE A 39 -19.63 2.47 -0.20
N VAL A 40 -18.99 1.88 -1.21
CA VAL A 40 -19.67 1.07 -2.22
C VAL A 40 -19.36 -0.40 -1.97
N GLN A 41 -20.39 -1.20 -1.69
CA GLN A 41 -20.23 -2.64 -1.59
C GLN A 41 -19.83 -3.23 -2.95
N ARG A 42 -18.79 -4.06 -2.95
CA ARG A 42 -18.30 -4.78 -4.13
C ARG A 42 -18.28 -6.27 -3.83
N SER A 43 -18.57 -7.09 -4.85
CA SER A 43 -18.47 -8.55 -4.76
C SER A 43 -17.05 -9.03 -4.41
N ARG A 44 -16.03 -8.25 -4.78
CA ARG A 44 -14.64 -8.44 -4.40
C ARG A 44 -14.00 -7.09 -4.04
N ARG A 45 -13.24 -7.05 -2.95
CA ARG A 45 -12.43 -5.87 -2.59
C ARG A 45 -11.26 -5.73 -3.57
N SER A 46 -10.67 -4.54 -3.65
CA SER A 46 -9.46 -4.32 -4.45
C SER A 46 -8.34 -5.27 -4.01
N THR A 47 -7.54 -5.74 -4.96
CA THR A 47 -6.33 -6.49 -4.65
C THR A 47 -5.45 -5.67 -3.71
N GLY A 48 -4.93 -6.31 -2.66
CA GLY A 48 -4.13 -5.63 -1.64
C GLY A 48 -4.93 -4.78 -0.65
N PHE A 49 -6.26 -4.90 -0.58
CA PHE A 49 -7.07 -4.17 0.41
C PHE A 49 -6.57 -4.43 1.84
N ILE A 50 -6.23 -5.67 2.17
CA ILE A 50 -5.44 -6.04 3.35
C ILE A 50 -4.17 -6.73 2.87
N CYS A 51 -3.02 -6.27 3.37
CA CYS A 51 -1.72 -6.86 3.14
C CYS A 51 -1.07 -7.30 4.46
N GLY A 52 -0.02 -8.10 4.34
CA GLY A 52 0.81 -8.56 5.43
C GLY A 52 0.63 -10.04 5.73
N LEU A 53 1.00 -10.45 6.94
CA LEU A 53 1.11 -11.83 7.34
C LEU A 53 -0.18 -12.61 7.09
N GLY A 54 -0.05 -13.71 6.33
CA GLY A 54 -1.17 -14.60 5.99
C GLY A 54 -2.18 -14.02 4.98
N CYS A 55 -1.85 -12.90 4.31
CA CYS A 55 -2.67 -12.32 3.25
C CYS A 55 -2.10 -12.66 1.86
N GLU A 56 -2.89 -12.44 0.79
CA GLU A 56 -2.47 -12.68 -0.61
C GLU A 56 -1.21 -11.89 -0.97
N ILE A 57 -1.15 -10.63 -0.55
CA ILE A 57 0.05 -9.81 -0.65
C ILE A 57 0.69 -9.76 0.73
N ASP A 58 1.83 -10.44 0.86
CA ASP A 58 2.66 -10.42 2.05
C ASP A 58 4.06 -9.95 1.69
N THR A 59 4.40 -8.75 2.16
CA THR A 59 5.72 -8.12 2.02
C THR A 59 6.46 -8.01 3.36
N THR A 60 5.93 -8.59 4.43
CA THR A 60 6.51 -8.47 5.78
C THR A 60 7.94 -9.00 5.86
N ALA A 61 8.25 -10.07 5.12
CA ALA A 61 9.60 -10.61 5.02
C ALA A 61 10.63 -9.63 4.40
N PHE A 62 10.16 -8.66 3.61
CA PHE A 62 11.04 -7.69 2.95
C PHE A 62 11.11 -6.36 3.71
N LEU A 63 9.97 -5.90 4.24
CA LEU A 63 9.80 -4.54 4.75
C LEU A 63 9.46 -4.46 6.24
N GLY A 64 9.18 -5.58 6.91
CA GLY A 64 8.64 -5.58 8.27
C GLY A 64 7.37 -4.71 8.36
N ASP A 65 7.30 -3.88 9.40
CA ASP A 65 6.21 -2.91 9.62
C ASP A 65 6.56 -1.47 9.19
N VAL A 66 7.68 -1.26 8.48
CA VAL A 66 8.10 0.08 8.04
C VAL A 66 7.01 0.72 7.16
N GLY A 67 6.60 1.93 7.53
CA GLY A 67 5.53 2.67 6.85
C GLY A 67 4.11 2.22 7.22
N VAL A 68 3.94 1.29 8.16
CA VAL A 68 2.64 0.93 8.74
C VAL A 68 2.39 1.77 9.99
N PHE A 69 1.21 2.38 10.09
CA PHE A 69 0.83 3.24 11.21
C PHE A 69 -0.58 2.94 11.70
N GLU A 70 -0.84 3.30 12.95
CA GLU A 70 -2.16 3.22 13.58
C GLU A 70 -3.04 4.35 13.02
N CYS A 71 -4.23 4.03 12.50
CA CYS A 71 -5.08 4.95 11.76
C CYS A 71 -6.53 5.03 12.26
N SER A 72 -6.86 4.51 13.44
CA SER A 72 -8.23 4.53 13.99
C SER A 72 -8.81 5.92 14.10
N LYS A 73 -8.02 6.93 14.51
CA LYS A 73 -8.52 8.32 14.59
C LYS A 73 -8.93 8.82 13.21
N LEU A 74 -8.13 8.53 12.19
CA LEU A 74 -8.42 8.90 10.79
C LEU A 74 -9.68 8.18 10.31
N LEU A 75 -9.77 6.86 10.47
CA LEU A 75 -10.94 6.09 10.04
C LEU A 75 -12.23 6.55 10.75
N LYS A 76 -12.17 6.82 12.05
CA LYS A 76 -13.31 7.37 12.81
C LYS A 76 -13.72 8.76 12.31
N SER A 77 -12.76 9.64 12.01
CA SER A 77 -13.08 10.97 11.45
C SER A 77 -13.69 10.93 10.05
N LEU A 78 -13.57 9.79 9.37
CA LEU A 78 -14.06 9.54 8.03
C LEU A 78 -15.32 8.66 8.02
N ASP A 79 -15.89 8.35 9.20
CA ASP A 79 -17.05 7.46 9.37
C ASP A 79 -16.84 6.05 8.76
N ILE A 80 -15.61 5.55 8.79
CA ILE A 80 -15.26 4.19 8.35
C ILE A 80 -15.20 3.26 9.56
N GLU A 81 -16.05 2.23 9.53
CA GLU A 81 -16.10 1.20 10.56
C GLU A 81 -14.95 0.19 10.43
N PHE A 82 -14.42 -0.27 11.56
CA PHE A 82 -13.41 -1.33 11.62
C PHE A 82 -13.61 -2.23 12.85
N VAL A 83 -13.15 -3.47 12.75
CA VAL A 83 -13.22 -4.46 13.84
C VAL A 83 -12.04 -4.27 14.80
N GLY A 84 -12.34 -4.27 16.10
CA GLY A 84 -11.35 -4.18 17.19
C GLY A 84 -11.15 -2.74 17.69
N ASP A 85 -10.20 -2.57 18.63
CA ASP A 85 -9.96 -1.27 19.28
C ASP A 85 -9.05 -0.33 18.47
N ALA A 86 -8.20 -0.91 17.61
CA ALA A 86 -7.21 -0.22 16.81
C ALA A 86 -7.23 -0.71 15.36
N ALA A 87 -6.87 0.18 14.44
CA ALA A 87 -6.74 -0.13 13.03
C ALA A 87 -5.37 0.35 12.50
N TYR A 88 -4.84 -0.36 11.50
CA TYR A 88 -3.53 -0.09 10.94
C TYR A 88 -3.61 0.02 9.41
N SER A 89 -2.85 0.98 8.87
CA SER A 89 -2.72 1.21 7.43
C SER A 89 -1.26 1.42 7.04
N ALA A 90 -0.92 1.03 5.82
CA ALA A 90 0.24 1.53 5.12
C ALA A 90 0.08 3.04 4.87
N ASN A 91 1.17 3.78 4.96
CA ASN A 91 1.28 5.08 4.30
C ASN A 91 1.38 4.87 2.77
N HIS A 92 1.27 5.95 2.00
CA HIS A 92 1.24 5.84 0.54
C HIS A 92 2.50 5.20 -0.05
N THR A 93 3.67 5.55 0.48
CA THR A 93 4.94 4.94 0.06
C THR A 93 4.94 3.43 0.27
N ARG A 94 4.51 2.95 1.44
CA ARG A 94 4.40 1.50 1.74
C ARG A 94 3.34 0.83 0.89
N ALA A 95 2.21 1.48 0.63
CA ALA A 95 1.15 0.94 -0.22
C ALA A 95 1.63 0.75 -1.67
N VAL A 96 2.38 1.70 -2.21
CA VAL A 96 3.02 1.56 -3.53
C VAL A 96 4.05 0.43 -3.51
N ALA A 97 4.93 0.39 -2.51
CA ALA A 97 5.94 -0.67 -2.40
C ALA A 97 5.31 -2.07 -2.32
N ASP A 98 4.20 -2.23 -1.59
CA ASP A 98 3.47 -3.49 -1.52
C ASP A 98 2.94 -3.94 -2.89
N LEU A 99 2.39 -3.02 -3.68
CA LEU A 99 1.89 -3.32 -5.04
C LEU A 99 3.02 -3.66 -6.01
N VAL A 100 4.14 -2.93 -5.95
CA VAL A 100 5.32 -3.19 -6.79
C VAL A 100 5.91 -4.56 -6.50
N ILE A 101 6.18 -4.85 -5.22
CA ILE A 101 6.74 -6.13 -4.80
C ILE A 101 5.79 -7.28 -5.15
N ALA A 102 4.48 -7.10 -4.95
CA ALA A 102 3.50 -8.12 -5.32
C ALA A 102 3.53 -8.43 -6.82
N ALA A 103 3.62 -7.40 -7.67
CA ALA A 103 3.59 -7.59 -9.12
C ALA A 103 4.85 -8.25 -9.66
N ILE A 104 6.05 -7.82 -9.21
CA ILE A 104 7.29 -8.45 -9.66
C ILE A 104 7.37 -9.92 -9.23
N ARG A 105 6.80 -10.29 -8.07
CA ARG A 105 6.75 -11.69 -7.60
C ARG A 105 5.93 -12.61 -8.50
N ILE A 106 4.94 -12.07 -9.21
CA ILE A 106 4.10 -12.83 -10.14
C ILE A 106 4.46 -12.54 -11.61
N GLY A 107 5.60 -11.90 -11.87
CA GLY A 107 6.07 -11.57 -13.21
C GLY A 107 5.16 -10.59 -13.96
N ARG A 108 4.39 -9.77 -13.24
CA ARG A 108 3.52 -8.74 -13.84
C ARG A 108 4.14 -7.36 -13.66
N ASN A 109 3.80 -6.48 -14.60
CA ASN A 109 4.13 -5.07 -14.49
C ASN A 109 3.00 -4.30 -13.79
N VAL A 110 3.35 -3.22 -13.10
CA VAL A 110 2.40 -2.29 -12.45
C VAL A 110 2.21 -1.04 -13.28
N ASP A 111 2.17 -1.17 -14.61
CA ASP A 111 2.09 -0.04 -15.55
C ASP A 111 0.87 0.87 -15.34
N HIS A 112 -0.16 0.35 -14.67
CA HIS A 112 -1.37 1.10 -14.32
C HIS A 112 -1.19 1.99 -13.07
N LEU A 113 -0.09 1.84 -12.33
CA LEU A 113 0.22 2.66 -11.17
C LEU A 113 1.18 3.77 -11.60
N CYS A 114 0.62 4.90 -12.03
CA CYS A 114 1.38 6.12 -12.23
C CYS A 114 1.95 6.56 -10.87
N ILE A 115 3.27 6.64 -10.73
CA ILE A 115 3.90 6.98 -9.44
C ILE A 115 3.63 8.45 -9.08
N ASP A 116 3.62 9.34 -10.06
CA ASP A 116 3.35 10.77 -9.86
C ASP A 116 1.94 11.04 -9.33
N ASP A 117 0.99 10.17 -9.66
CA ASP A 117 -0.38 10.26 -9.20
C ASP A 117 -0.49 10.07 -7.68
N TRP A 118 0.32 9.18 -7.11
CA TRP A 118 0.25 8.82 -5.69
C TRP A 118 1.37 9.46 -4.86
N LEU A 119 2.53 9.69 -5.46
CA LEU A 119 3.75 10.22 -4.85
C LEU A 119 4.31 11.38 -5.71
N PRO A 120 3.60 12.51 -5.82
CA PRO A 120 3.97 13.64 -6.68
C PRO A 120 5.23 14.37 -6.19
N LYS A 121 5.55 14.29 -4.90
CA LYS A 121 6.72 14.96 -4.32
C LYS A 121 7.96 14.11 -4.51
N MET A 122 9.07 14.76 -4.86
CA MET A 122 10.36 14.07 -5.00
C MET A 122 10.77 13.34 -3.71
N SER A 123 10.53 13.95 -2.54
CA SER A 123 10.82 13.33 -1.24
C SER A 123 10.01 12.05 -0.97
N ASP A 124 8.81 11.92 -1.53
CA ASP A 124 8.01 10.70 -1.40
C ASP A 124 8.53 9.59 -2.33
N LYS A 125 9.06 9.95 -3.50
CA LYS A 125 9.77 9.03 -4.41
C LYS A 125 11.10 8.57 -3.81
N GLU A 126 11.87 9.46 -3.21
CA GLU A 126 13.11 9.11 -2.49
C GLU A 126 12.83 8.13 -1.34
N ARG A 127 11.74 8.35 -0.57
CA ARG A 127 11.29 7.39 0.45
C ARG A 127 10.92 6.04 -0.14
N LEU A 128 10.26 6.02 -1.30
CA LEU A 128 9.95 4.78 -2.01
C LEU A 128 11.23 4.05 -2.43
N ILE A 129 12.20 4.76 -3.01
CA ILE A 129 13.50 4.19 -3.40
C ILE A 129 14.20 3.60 -2.19
N ALA A 130 14.30 4.33 -1.08
CA ALA A 130 14.94 3.86 0.15
C ALA A 130 14.23 2.60 0.71
N MET A 131 12.89 2.57 0.66
CA MET A 131 12.11 1.42 1.10
C MET A 131 12.34 0.19 0.20
N LEU A 132 12.39 0.37 -1.12
CA LEU A 132 12.68 -0.69 -2.08
C LEU A 132 14.13 -1.20 -1.93
N GLN A 133 15.08 -0.33 -1.63
CA GLN A 133 16.46 -0.72 -1.31
C GLN A 133 16.55 -1.54 -0.02
N GLN A 134 15.76 -1.21 1.01
CA GLN A 134 15.67 -2.04 2.21
C GLN A 134 15.13 -3.44 1.88
N ALA A 135 14.08 -3.52 1.05
CA ALA A 135 13.53 -4.79 0.59
C ALA A 135 14.53 -5.62 -0.21
N TYR A 136 15.35 -4.96 -1.04
CA TYR A 136 16.34 -5.56 -1.94
C TYR A 136 17.30 -6.52 -1.21
N SER A 137 17.73 -6.18 0.02
CA SER A 137 18.64 -7.01 0.81
C SER A 137 18.06 -8.40 1.11
N ASN A 138 16.73 -8.50 1.25
CA ASN A 138 16.01 -9.73 1.58
C ASN A 138 15.46 -10.46 0.34
N MET A 139 15.66 -9.92 -0.86
CA MET A 139 15.23 -10.53 -2.12
C MET A 139 16.26 -11.52 -2.68
N ASN A 140 15.79 -12.52 -3.43
CA ASN A 140 16.64 -13.35 -4.27
C ASN A 140 17.05 -12.59 -5.55
N GLU A 141 17.96 -13.17 -6.34
CA GLU A 141 18.52 -12.51 -7.52
C GLU A 141 17.46 -12.20 -8.60
N GLU A 142 16.51 -13.12 -8.82
CA GLU A 142 15.42 -12.94 -9.79
C GLU A 142 14.54 -11.73 -9.44
N LEU A 143 14.14 -11.62 -8.17
CA LEU A 143 13.34 -10.49 -7.69
C LEU A 143 14.12 -9.17 -7.72
N ARG A 144 15.43 -9.21 -7.43
CA ARG A 144 16.31 -8.04 -7.53
C ARG A 144 16.40 -7.51 -8.95
N GLN A 145 16.53 -8.40 -9.93
CA GLN A 145 16.56 -8.03 -11.35
C GLN A 145 15.22 -7.44 -11.78
N ALA A 146 14.11 -8.06 -11.41
CA ALA A 146 12.77 -7.54 -11.71
C ALA A 146 12.53 -6.16 -11.07
N LEU A 147 12.96 -5.97 -9.83
CA LEU A 147 12.87 -4.68 -9.14
C LEU A 147 13.73 -3.61 -9.84
N ASN A 148 14.96 -3.93 -10.22
CA ASN A 148 15.85 -3.00 -10.92
C ASN A 148 15.24 -2.53 -12.26
N VAL A 149 14.68 -3.44 -13.04
CA VAL A 149 13.98 -3.10 -14.29
C VAL A 149 12.83 -2.16 -14.01
N TRP A 150 12.00 -2.47 -13.01
CA TRP A 150 10.86 -1.62 -12.66
C TRP A 150 11.29 -0.22 -12.20
N VAL A 151 12.31 -0.11 -11.34
CA VAL A 151 12.84 1.16 -10.84
C VAL A 151 13.35 2.02 -12.00
N LEU A 152 14.12 1.44 -12.93
CA LEU A 152 14.66 2.15 -14.10
C LEU A 152 13.57 2.70 -15.03
N SER A 153 12.40 2.05 -15.08
CA SER A 153 11.28 2.46 -15.93
C SER A 153 10.32 3.46 -15.28
N ASN A 154 10.21 3.47 -13.95
CA ASN A 154 9.11 4.16 -13.25
C ASN A 154 9.56 5.26 -12.27
N LEU A 155 10.84 5.34 -11.95
CA LEU A 155 11.36 6.30 -10.98
C LEU A 155 12.40 7.23 -11.62
N PRO A 156 12.49 8.49 -11.13
CA PRO A 156 13.47 9.44 -11.63
C PRO A 156 14.91 8.93 -11.40
N LYS A 157 15.81 9.36 -12.28
CA LYS A 157 17.25 9.08 -12.20
C LYS A 157 17.95 10.01 -11.21
#